data_AF-A0A3P7G5Q2-F1
#
_entry.id   AF-A0A3P7G5Q2-F1
#
_cell.length_a   1.000
_cell.length_b   1.000
_cell.length_c   1.000
_cell.angle_alpha   90.00
_cell.angle_beta   90.00
_cell.angle_gamma   90.00
#
_symmetry.space_group_name_H-M   'P 1'
#
loop_
_entity.id
_entity.type
_entity.pdbx_description
1 polymer ?
#
loop_
_entity_poly.entity_id
_entity_poly.type
_entity_poly.pdbx_seq_one_letter_code
_entity_poly.pdbx_strand_id
1 'polypeptide(L)' 'MIQKEIMTLGPVEASFEVYTDFLHYIGGIYKHVAGSVGGGHAVKILGWGIDQGVSYWLAANSWNTDWGED' A
#
# COMPACT_ATOMS: atom_id res chain seq x y z
N MET A 1 -13.53 3.37 9.83
CA MET A 1 -12.85 4.52 10.47
C MET A 1 -11.85 5.16 9.51
N ILE A 2 -10.87 4.42 8.97
CA ILE A 2 -9.89 4.93 7.99
C ILE A 2 -10.53 5.61 6.78
N GLN A 3 -11.52 4.98 6.14
CA GLN A 3 -12.20 5.57 4.99
C GLN A 3 -12.86 6.92 5.31
N LYS A 4 -13.54 7.00 6.46
CA LYS A 4 -14.18 8.23 6.92
C LYS A 4 -13.14 9.32 7.16
N GLU A 5 -12.03 8.98 7.82
CA GLU A 5 -10.92 9.89 8.10
C GLU A 5 -10.36 10.48 6.81
N ILE A 6 -10.03 9.62 5.83
CA ILE A 6 -9.51 10.04 4.53
C ILE A 6 -10.50 10.95 3.80
N MET A 7 -11.78 10.63 3.81
CA MET A 7 -12.82 11.46 3.17
C MET A 7 -13.00 12.83 3.82
N THR A 8 -12.75 12.97 5.12
CA THR A 8 -13.03 14.21 5.86
C THR A 8 -11.79 15.06 6.09
N LEU A 9 -10.63 14.44 6.25
CA LEU A 9 -9.40 15.07 6.73
C LEU A 9 -8.19 14.83 5.80
N GLY A 10 -8.36 14.01 4.77
CA GLY A 10 -7.31 13.71 3.80
C GLY A 10 -6.44 12.51 4.21
N PRO A 11 -5.34 12.28 3.49
CA PRO A 11 -4.53 11.06 3.63
C PRO A 11 -4.04 10.78 5.06
N VAL A 12 -3.91 9.50 5.40
CA VAL A 12 -3.46 9.03 6.72
C VAL A 12 -2.16 8.24 6.63
N GLU A 13 -1.40 8.20 7.73
CA GLU A 13 -0.26 7.29 7.86
C GLU A 13 -0.74 5.89 8.31
N ALA A 14 -0.14 4.84 7.74
CA ALA A 14 -0.32 3.47 8.17
C ALA A 14 1.01 2.71 8.13
N SER A 15 1.18 1.75 9.02
CA SER A 15 2.32 0.83 9.02
C SER A 15 1.90 -0.58 8.60
N PHE A 16 2.76 -1.27 7.86
CA PHE A 16 2.57 -2.67 7.48
C PHE A 16 3.89 -3.44 7.55
N GLU A 17 3.79 -4.77 7.59
CA GLU A 17 4.94 -5.65 7.52
C GLU A 17 5.38 -5.82 6.06
N VAL A 18 6.65 -5.48 5.78
CA VAL A 18 7.27 -5.69 4.47
C VAL A 18 7.84 -7.09 4.42
N TYR A 19 7.50 -7.82 3.36
CA TYR A 19 8.10 -9.10 3.00
C TYR A 19 9.02 -8.94 1.79
N THR A 20 9.93 -9.88 1.58
CA THR A 20 10.89 -9.82 0.46
C THR A 20 10.21 -9.83 -0.92
N ASP A 21 8.97 -10.34 -1.04
CA ASP A 21 8.21 -10.26 -2.29
C ASP A 21 7.78 -8.82 -2.62
N PHE A 22 7.46 -7.99 -1.63
CA PHE A 22 7.07 -6.59 -1.82
C PHE A 22 8.17 -5.75 -2.47
N LEU A 23 9.44 -6.06 -2.21
CA LEU A 23 10.58 -5.36 -2.82
C LEU A 23 10.57 -5.44 -4.35
N HIS A 24 9.88 -6.44 -4.91
CA HIS A 24 9.77 -6.69 -6.34
C HIS A 24 8.40 -6.30 -6.92
N TYR A 25 7.58 -5.59 -6.16
CA TYR A 25 6.30 -5.07 -6.64
C TYR A 25 6.50 -4.10 -7.80
N ILE A 26 5.82 -4.36 -8.92
CA ILE A 26 5.82 -3.51 -10.13
C ILE A 26 4.41 -3.04 -10.51
N GLY A 27 3.36 -3.63 -9.94
CA GLY A 27 1.97 -3.28 -10.25
C GLY A 27 0.93 -4.30 -9.84
N GLY A 28 -0.34 -3.89 -9.94
CA GLY A 28 -1.51 -4.65 -9.50
C GLY A 28 -1.81 -4.54 -8.00
N ILE A 29 -2.72 -5.37 -7.49
CA ILE A 29 -3.06 -5.33 -6.06
C ILE A 29 -2.09 -6.23 -5.29
N TYR A 30 -1.16 -5.62 -4.57
CA TYR A 30 -0.21 -6.36 -3.73
C TYR A 30 -0.92 -7.17 -2.64
N LYS A 31 -0.49 -8.42 -2.50
CA LYS A 31 -0.77 -9.30 -1.36
C LYS A 31 0.45 -10.20 -1.17
N HIS A 32 0.95 -10.29 0.05
CA HIS A 32 2.03 -11.20 0.38
C HIS A 32 1.66 -12.65 0.02
N VAL A 33 2.56 -13.35 -0.68
CA VAL A 33 2.40 -14.77 -1.05
C VAL A 33 3.63 -15.61 -0.71
N ALA A 34 4.82 -15.01 -0.60
CA ALA A 34 6.06 -15.72 -0.30
C ALA A 34 7.17 -14.80 0.22
N GLY A 35 8.19 -15.38 0.84
CA GLY A 35 9.37 -14.65 1.30
C GLY A 35 9.36 -14.32 2.79
N SER A 36 10.51 -13.87 3.30
CA SER A 36 10.70 -13.61 4.73
C SER A 36 10.28 -12.21 5.12
N VAL A 37 9.94 -12.02 6.40
CA VAL A 37 9.73 -10.69 6.99
C VAL A 37 11.02 -9.85 6.91
N GLY A 38 10.89 -8.63 6.40
CA GLY A 38 11.95 -7.62 6.33
C GLY A 38 11.84 -6.55 7.43
N GLY A 39 10.65 -6.36 8.01
CA GLY A 39 10.40 -5.41 9.08
C GLY A 39 9.12 -4.60 8.86
N GLY A 40 8.87 -3.63 9.73
CA GLY A 40 7.76 -2.67 9.58
C GLY A 40 8.14 -1.50 8.66
N HIS A 41 7.18 -1.03 7.87
CA HIS A 41 7.33 0.15 7.01
C HIS A 41 6.09 1.04 7.08
N ALA A 42 6.28 2.36 7.04
CA ALA A 42 5.21 3.35 7.12
C ALA A 42 4.94 3.95 5.72
N VAL A 43 3.66 4.05 5.37
CA VAL A 43 3.18 4.58 4.08
C VAL A 43 2.02 5.54 4.28
N LYS A 44 1.75 6.35 3.26
CA LYS A 44 0.64 7.29 3.25
C LYS A 44 -0.53 6.73 2.45
N ILE A 45 -1.64 6.43 3.11
CA ILE A 45 -2.86 5.95 2.45
C ILE A 45 -3.64 7.13 1.88
N LEU A 46 -3.81 7.13 0.56
CA LEU A 46 -4.47 8.20 -0.20
C LEU A 46 -5.96 7.93 -0.40
N GLY A 47 -6.34 6.66 -0.47
CA GLY A 47 -7.70 6.26 -0.80
C GLY A 47 -7.85 4.75 -0.87
N TRP A 48 -8.95 4.29 -1.44
CA TRP A 48 -9.26 2.88 -1.66
C TRP A 48 -10.13 2.73 -2.91
N GLY A 49 -10.22 1.51 -3.41
CA GLY A 49 -11.06 1.20 -4.55
C GLY A 49 -11.42 -0.28 -4.62
N ILE A 50 -12.08 -0.64 -5.72
CA ILE A 50 -12.36 -2.02 -6.10
C ILE A 50 -11.91 -2.16 -7.56
N ASP A 51 -10.98 -3.08 -7.82
CA ASP A 51 -10.63 -3.51 -9.17
C ASP A 51 -10.96 -4.98 -9.34
N GLN A 52 -11.73 -5.32 -10.38
CA GLN A 52 -12.17 -6.70 -10.68
C GLN A 52 -12.72 -7.47 -9.46
N GLY A 53 -13.45 -6.78 -8.59
CA GLY A 53 -14.05 -7.34 -7.37
C GLY A 53 -13.09 -7.44 -6.16
N VAL A 54 -11.83 -7.04 -6.31
CA VAL A 54 -10.83 -7.01 -5.23
C VAL A 54 -10.75 -5.60 -4.65
N SER A 55 -11.03 -5.48 -3.35
CA SER A 55 -10.87 -4.21 -2.62
C SER A 55 -9.39 -3.93 -2.33
N TYR A 56 -8.94 -2.69 -2.53
CA TYR A 56 -7.54 -2.29 -2.31
C TYR A 56 -7.42 -0.93 -1.62
N TRP A 57 -6.27 -0.68 -0.99
CA TRP A 57 -5.83 0.64 -0.55
C TRP A 57 -4.88 1.24 -1.57
N LEU A 58 -5.07 2.50 -1.92
CA LEU A 58 -4.10 3.27 -2.69
C LEU A 58 -3.12 3.92 -1.69
N ALA A 59 -1.83 3.60 -1.80
CA ALA A 59 -0.81 4.07 -0.88
C ALA A 59 0.36 4.71 -1.63
N ALA A 60 0.81 5.86 -1.17
CA ALA A 60 2.08 6.44 -1.59
C ALA A 60 3.22 5.85 -0.75
N ASN A 61 4.18 5.24 -1.45
CA ASN A 61 5.44 4.77 -0.87
C ASN A 61 6.49 5.90 -0.92
N SER A 62 7.64 5.68 -0.27
CA SER A 62 8.76 6.62 -0.18
C SER A 62 10.02 6.11 -0.87
N TRP A 63 9.88 5.34 -1.95
CA TRP A 63 10.98 4.69 -2.71
C TRP A 63 11.11 5.24 -4.15
N ASN A 64 10.93 6.55 -4.32
CA ASN A 64 10.90 7.25 -5.62
C ASN A 64 9.78 6.75 -6.56
N THR A 65 9.63 7.42 -7.71
CA THR A 65 8.61 7.11 -8.72
C THR A 65 8.97 5.91 -9.60
N ASP A 66 10.21 5.43 -9.53
CA ASP A 66 10.69 4.31 -10.34
C ASP A 66 10.31 2.94 -9.73
N TRP A 67 9.68 2.94 -8.55
CA TRP A 67 9.24 1.75 -7.84
C TRP A 67 7.71 1.65 -7.83
N GLY A 68 7.17 0.47 -8.16
CA GLY A 68 5.73 0.22 -8.14
C GLY A 68 4.98 0.95 -9.25
N GLU A 69 3.84 1.55 -8.90
CA GLU A 69 2.95 2.29 -9.81
C GLU A 69 2.92 3.79 -9.41
N ASP A 70 2.95 4.67 -10.41
CA ASP A 70 2.80 6.14 -10.28
C ASP A 70 1.35 6.58 -10.52
#